data_AF-A0A1T5EDM7-F1
#
_entry.id   AF-A0A1T5EDM7-F1
#
_cell.length_a   1.000
_cell.length_b   1.000
_cell.length_c   1.000
_cell.angle_alpha   90.00
_cell.angle_beta   90.00
_cell.angle_gamma   90.00
#
_symmetry.space_group_name_H-M   'P 1'
#
loop_
_entity.id
_entity.type
_entity.pdbx_description
1 polymer ?
#
loop_
_entity_poly.entity_id
_entity_poly.type
_entity_poly.pdbx_seq_one_letter_code
_entity_poly.pdbx_strand_id
1 'polypeptide(L)'
;MLRSVEGKSNKAGIRFKENMVYWNGLTLPVRFRKQDLFVKESLALHTIKYCRLVKKMIRGNHTFYVQLVMDGIPPAKRIPSTGAFRHAYQKQKRIGIDIGPSTIAVVSGETVFIQQLAPEEPLLEKQKRRLLRKLDRSRRSTNPNNFNKDDTLKHGVKLRWTSSKNYQKTKKQLKELYRKKASYIKETHGALANKILSLGDEVYIETMHFKGLARRTKETKTNIQGKFQSKKRFGKSIGHHAPAMLVEIINQKLGYTKQTIQKVNTITFRASQYNHVTDRYEKKKLHQRWCQIGSHLVQRDLYSAFLLMNSEPNLQNTNQDLCNKTFTTFLALHNQHIEDLRQVKKTFPLSMGIKQIK
;
A
#
# COMPACT_ATOMS: atom_id res chain seq x y z
N MET A 1 -1.24 -21.29 18.38
CA MET A 1 0.14 -20.91 18.75
C MET A 1 0.22 -19.41 18.92
N LEU A 2 0.61 -18.95 20.11
CA LEU A 2 0.73 -17.55 20.49
C LEU A 2 1.74 -16.80 19.60
N ARG A 3 1.35 -15.67 19.02
CA ARG A 3 2.22 -14.85 18.12
C ARG A 3 2.78 -13.61 18.81
N SER A 4 2.11 -13.15 19.85
CA SER A 4 2.59 -12.08 20.71
C SER A 4 1.98 -12.24 22.10
N VAL A 5 2.68 -11.71 23.10
CA VAL A 5 2.20 -11.55 24.46
C VAL A 5 2.55 -10.13 24.91
N GLU A 6 1.64 -9.47 25.61
CA GLU A 6 1.81 -8.09 26.07
C GLU A 6 1.53 -7.96 27.56
N GLY A 7 2.21 -7.01 28.20
CA GLY A 7 1.92 -6.59 29.56
C GLY A 7 0.78 -5.57 29.60
N LYS A 8 0.10 -5.47 30.74
CA LYS A 8 -0.90 -4.42 31.00
C LYS A 8 -0.26 -3.04 31.14
N SER A 9 0.97 -2.99 31.68
CA SER A 9 1.76 -1.77 31.85
C SER A 9 3.25 -2.12 31.85
N ASN A 10 4.13 -1.11 31.80
CA ASN A 10 5.57 -1.32 31.98
C ASN A 10 5.97 -1.54 33.46
N LYS A 11 5.00 -1.53 34.39
CA LYS A 11 5.22 -1.79 35.82
C LYS A 11 4.93 -3.26 36.21
N ALA A 12 4.16 -3.99 35.41
CA ALA A 12 3.69 -5.34 35.73
C ALA A 12 3.80 -6.30 34.54
N GLY A 13 4.20 -7.55 34.81
CA GLY A 13 4.37 -8.58 33.78
C GLY A 13 5.65 -8.39 32.97
N ILE A 14 5.51 -8.01 31.69
CA ILE A 14 6.64 -7.77 30.78
C ILE A 14 7.09 -6.32 30.95
N ARG A 15 8.29 -6.13 31.49
CA ARG A 15 8.86 -4.81 31.78
C ARG A 15 10.12 -4.57 30.99
N PHE A 16 10.33 -3.36 30.50
CA PHE A 16 11.57 -2.92 29.89
C PHE A 16 12.21 -1.84 30.75
N LYS A 17 13.47 -2.08 31.17
CA LYS A 17 14.29 -1.16 31.94
C LYS A 17 15.77 -1.40 31.59
N GLU A 18 16.57 -0.34 31.48
CA GLU A 18 18.02 -0.43 31.26
C GLU A 18 18.41 -1.34 30.08
N ASN A 19 17.67 -1.22 28.96
CA ASN A 19 17.87 -2.05 27.77
C ASN A 19 17.69 -3.56 27.99
N MET A 20 17.02 -3.97 29.06
CA MET A 20 16.67 -5.34 29.35
C MET A 20 15.16 -5.52 29.43
N VAL A 21 14.67 -6.70 29.03
CA VAL A 21 13.30 -7.15 29.27
C VAL A 21 13.29 -8.10 30.45
N TYR A 22 12.43 -7.79 31.42
CA TYR A 22 12.16 -8.62 32.58
C TYR A 22 10.78 -9.27 32.42
N TRP A 23 10.72 -10.60 32.51
CA TRP A 23 9.46 -11.33 32.44
C TRP A 23 9.54 -12.69 33.14
N ASN A 24 8.77 -12.89 34.21
CA ASN A 24 8.65 -14.16 34.93
C ASN A 24 10.02 -14.80 35.30
N GLY A 25 10.90 -14.02 35.94
CA GLY A 25 12.26 -14.45 36.29
C GLY A 25 13.28 -14.39 35.14
N LEU A 26 12.84 -14.26 33.88
CA LEU A 26 13.75 -14.06 32.75
C LEU A 26 14.25 -12.62 32.71
N THR A 27 15.56 -12.49 32.48
CA THR A 27 16.24 -11.21 32.18
C THR A 27 16.87 -11.34 30.80
N LEU A 28 16.35 -10.58 29.84
CA LEU A 28 16.71 -10.71 28.43
C LEU A 28 17.32 -9.39 27.92
N PRO A 29 18.61 -9.35 27.55
CA PRO A 29 19.22 -8.16 26.99
C PRO A 29 18.63 -7.86 25.60
N VAL A 30 18.27 -6.59 25.38
CA VAL A 30 17.70 -6.15 24.10
C VAL A 30 18.81 -5.63 23.19
N ARG A 31 18.86 -6.17 21.98
CA ARG A 31 19.79 -5.72 20.94
C ARG A 31 19.17 -4.58 20.14
N PHE A 32 19.80 -3.41 20.17
CA PHE A 32 19.48 -2.26 19.33
C PHE A 32 20.71 -1.81 18.53
N ARG A 33 20.50 -1.02 17.47
CA ARG A 33 21.59 -0.45 16.68
C ARG A 33 22.19 0.73 17.43
N LYS A 34 23.49 0.71 17.72
CA LYS A 34 24.17 1.70 18.59
C LYS A 34 24.01 3.16 18.17
N GLN A 35 23.80 3.43 16.88
CA GLN A 35 23.68 4.78 16.31
C GLN A 35 22.26 5.12 15.83
N ASP A 36 21.23 4.41 16.32
CA ASP A 36 19.84 4.72 15.96
C ASP A 36 19.32 5.89 16.79
N LEU A 37 19.48 7.12 16.27
CA LEU A 37 19.00 8.34 16.92
C LEU A 37 17.50 8.28 17.24
N PHE A 38 16.68 7.71 16.35
CA PHE A 38 15.24 7.61 16.57
C PHE A 38 14.91 6.77 17.80
N VAL A 39 15.61 5.65 18.01
CA VAL A 39 15.42 4.81 19.21
C VAL A 39 15.89 5.53 20.47
N LYS A 40 17.05 6.21 20.41
CA LYS A 40 17.59 6.97 21.54
C LYS A 40 16.65 8.10 21.95
N GLU A 41 16.22 8.92 21.00
CA GLU A 41 15.26 10.00 21.23
C GLU A 41 13.94 9.45 21.74
N SER A 42 13.45 8.34 21.18
CA SER A 42 12.18 7.76 21.65
C SER A 42 12.27 7.36 23.13
N LEU A 43 13.34 6.67 23.53
CA LEU A 43 13.55 6.24 24.92
C LEU A 43 13.79 7.40 25.88
N ALA A 44 14.36 8.51 25.40
CA ALA A 44 14.63 9.69 26.20
C ALA A 44 13.39 10.58 26.38
N LEU A 45 12.57 10.73 25.33
CA LEU A 45 11.46 11.68 25.28
C LEU A 45 10.11 11.08 25.67
N HIS A 46 9.95 9.75 25.59
CA HIS A 46 8.65 9.11 25.77
C HIS A 46 8.62 8.09 26.88
N THR A 47 7.48 8.09 27.59
CA THR A 47 7.16 7.06 28.59
C THR A 47 6.71 5.78 27.91
N ILE A 48 7.27 4.63 28.33
CA ILE A 48 6.80 3.31 27.90
C ILE A 48 5.49 2.99 28.64
N LYS A 49 4.38 2.89 27.91
CA LYS A 49 3.10 2.44 28.46
C LYS A 49 3.14 0.97 28.81
N TYR A 50 3.55 0.14 27.85
CA TYR A 50 3.68 -1.31 28.04
C TYR A 50 4.61 -1.94 27.00
N CYS A 51 5.02 -3.18 27.29
CA CYS A 51 5.87 -3.98 26.41
C CYS A 51 5.10 -5.16 25.81
N ARG A 52 5.42 -5.49 24.56
CA ARG A 52 4.91 -6.68 23.86
C ARG A 52 6.07 -7.51 23.31
N LEU A 53 6.12 -8.79 23.62
CA LEU A 53 7.01 -9.74 22.97
C LEU A 53 6.32 -10.29 21.71
N VAL A 54 6.93 -10.08 20.54
CA VAL A 54 6.39 -10.47 19.25
C VAL A 54 7.24 -11.57 18.62
N LYS A 55 6.64 -12.73 18.39
CA LYS A 55 7.27 -13.88 17.74
C LYS A 55 7.06 -13.80 16.23
N LYS A 56 8.16 -13.69 15.48
CA LYS A 56 8.20 -13.74 14.02
C LYS A 56 8.92 -14.99 13.54
N MET A 57 8.58 -15.46 12.35
CA MET A 57 9.32 -16.52 11.67
C MET A 57 10.12 -15.89 10.54
N ILE A 58 11.45 -15.95 10.63
CA ILE A 58 12.38 -15.32 9.69
C ILE A 58 13.36 -16.38 9.21
N ARG A 59 13.44 -16.61 7.89
CA ARG A 59 14.34 -17.61 7.30
C ARG A 59 14.18 -19.02 7.90
N GLY A 60 12.96 -19.37 8.31
CA GLY A 60 12.64 -20.66 8.95
C GLY A 60 12.83 -20.71 10.46
N ASN A 61 13.47 -19.70 11.07
CA ASN A 61 13.75 -19.64 12.50
C ASN A 61 12.75 -18.75 13.25
N HIS A 62 12.56 -19.04 14.53
CA HIS A 62 11.80 -18.16 15.42
C HIS A 62 12.67 -17.00 15.87
N THR A 63 12.19 -15.77 15.67
CA THR A 63 12.85 -14.54 16.09
C THR A 63 11.88 -13.75 16.96
N PHE A 64 12.34 -13.34 18.13
CA PHE A 64 11.54 -12.58 19.08
C PHE A 64 11.97 -11.12 19.05
N TYR A 65 11.00 -10.23 19.06
CA TYR A 65 11.21 -8.78 19.16
C TYR A 65 10.49 -8.28 20.40
N VAL A 66 11.12 -7.37 21.14
CA VAL A 66 10.38 -6.50 22.06
C VAL A 66 9.81 -5.34 21.25
N GLN A 67 8.52 -5.10 21.40
CA GLN A 67 7.82 -3.93 20.88
C GLN A 67 7.44 -3.07 22.08
N LEU A 68 8.04 -1.89 22.17
CA LEU A 68 7.68 -0.88 23.16
C LEU A 68 6.50 -0.08 22.63
N VAL A 69 5.44 0.03 23.43
CA VAL A 69 4.33 0.94 23.15
C VAL A 69 4.52 2.15 24.05
N MET A 70 4.69 3.31 23.43
CA MET A 70 5.10 4.54 24.10
C MET A 70 3.99 5.59 24.00
N ASP A 71 3.98 6.54 24.92
CA ASP A 71 3.08 7.68 24.89
C ASP A 71 3.58 8.81 23.99
N GLY A 72 2.66 9.64 23.51
CA GLY A 72 2.97 10.84 22.74
C GLY A 72 3.21 10.62 21.24
N ILE A 73 3.74 11.66 20.59
CA ILE A 73 4.03 11.72 19.16
C ILE A 73 5.47 11.23 18.93
N PRO A 74 5.74 10.27 18.03
CA PRO A 74 7.09 9.75 17.81
C PRO A 74 8.05 10.86 17.34
N PRO A 75 9.34 10.78 17.69
CA PRO A 75 10.31 11.79 17.29
C PRO A 75 10.50 11.79 15.77
N ALA A 76 10.75 12.96 15.19
CA ALA A 76 11.04 13.05 13.77
C ALA A 76 12.42 12.44 13.47
N LYS A 77 12.50 11.61 12.42
CA LYS A 77 13.76 10.92 12.09
C LYS A 77 14.84 11.89 11.66
N ARG A 78 16.04 11.74 12.22
CA ARG A 78 17.24 12.54 11.90
C ARG A 78 18.27 11.80 11.06
N ILE A 79 19.11 12.56 10.36
CA ILE A 79 20.31 12.08 9.69
C ILE A 79 21.40 11.90 10.78
N PRO A 80 21.95 10.69 10.98
CA PRO A 80 22.90 10.45 12.08
C PRO A 80 24.15 11.34 12.06
N SER A 81 24.66 11.70 10.89
CA SER A 81 25.88 12.50 10.75
C SER A 81 25.68 13.99 11.01
N THR A 82 24.52 14.54 10.68
CA THR A 82 24.27 16.00 10.75
C THR A 82 23.26 16.41 11.82
N GLY A 83 22.47 15.47 12.35
CA GLY A 83 21.36 15.77 13.25
C GLY A 83 20.16 16.43 12.57
N ALA A 84 20.26 16.79 11.28
CA ALA A 84 19.18 17.39 10.52
C ALA A 84 17.99 16.43 10.36
N PHE A 85 16.79 16.97 10.23
CA PHE A 85 15.61 16.16 9.95
C PHE A 85 15.74 15.49 8.57
N ARG A 86 15.40 14.19 8.48
CA ARG A 86 15.42 13.46 7.20
C ARG A 86 14.36 13.95 6.23
N HIS A 87 13.28 14.51 6.75
CA HIS A 87 12.14 14.98 5.97
C HIS A 87 11.68 16.32 6.54
N ALA A 88 11.63 17.33 5.67
CA ALA A 88 10.90 18.56 5.93
C ALA A 88 9.48 18.37 5.37
N TYR A 89 8.47 18.66 6.20
CA TYR A 89 7.08 18.63 5.77
C TYR A 89 6.64 20.06 5.46
N GLN A 90 6.13 20.28 4.26
CA GLN A 90 5.55 21.56 3.87
C GLN A 90 4.16 21.66 4.48
N LYS A 91 3.89 22.69 5.28
CA LYS A 91 2.59 22.90 5.92
C LYS A 91 1.68 23.74 5.02
N GLN A 92 0.38 23.48 5.09
CA GLN A 92 -0.68 24.24 4.39
C GLN A 92 -0.51 24.20 2.86
N LYS A 93 0.02 23.08 2.34
CA LYS A 93 0.13 22.83 0.91
C LYS A 93 -0.75 21.66 0.53
N ARG A 94 -1.52 21.85 -0.53
CA ARG A 94 -2.52 20.90 -1.03
C ARG A 94 -1.89 19.83 -1.89
N ILE A 95 -2.32 18.60 -1.65
CA ILE A 95 -1.95 17.44 -2.45
C ILE A 95 -3.20 16.69 -2.84
N GLY A 96 -3.41 16.49 -4.13
CA GLY A 96 -4.42 15.58 -4.65
C GLY A 96 -3.83 14.21 -4.95
N ILE A 97 -4.53 13.15 -4.55
CA ILE A 97 -4.12 11.77 -4.79
C ILE A 97 -5.26 11.00 -5.44
N ASP A 98 -5.06 10.58 -6.69
CA ASP A 98 -5.86 9.53 -7.32
C ASP A 98 -5.12 8.20 -7.21
N ILE A 99 -5.66 7.27 -6.45
CA ILE A 99 -5.06 5.97 -6.22
C ILE A 99 -5.95 4.88 -6.81
N GLY A 100 -5.33 3.89 -7.43
CA GLY A 100 -6.02 2.74 -8.00
C GLY A 100 -5.57 1.43 -7.33
N PRO A 101 -6.04 0.29 -7.84
CA PRO A 101 -5.62 -1.02 -7.34
C PRO A 101 -4.11 -1.30 -7.45
N SER A 102 -3.42 -0.67 -8.40
CA SER A 102 -2.00 -0.90 -8.72
C SER A 102 -1.16 0.36 -8.94
N THR A 103 -1.78 1.52 -9.10
CA THR A 103 -1.11 2.77 -9.47
C THR A 103 -1.56 3.90 -8.56
N ILE A 104 -0.78 4.96 -8.52
CA ILE A 104 -1.08 6.19 -7.83
C ILE A 104 -0.62 7.36 -8.69
N ALA A 105 -1.49 8.36 -8.81
CA ALA A 105 -1.24 9.67 -9.36
C ALA A 105 -1.28 10.69 -8.21
N VAL A 106 -0.29 11.59 -8.18
CA VAL A 106 -0.13 12.62 -7.15
C VAL A 106 0.09 13.95 -7.84
N VAL A 107 -0.63 14.98 -7.40
CA VAL A 107 -0.51 16.35 -7.88
C VAL A 107 -0.39 17.29 -6.69
N SER A 108 0.55 18.21 -6.77
CA SER A 108 0.78 19.33 -5.85
C SER A 108 1.14 20.57 -6.68
N GLY A 109 1.27 21.73 -6.04
CA GLY A 109 1.70 22.95 -6.72
C GLY A 109 3.09 22.88 -7.35
N GLU A 110 3.96 22.00 -6.86
CA GLU A 110 5.38 21.92 -7.28
C GLU A 110 5.73 20.62 -8.01
N THR A 111 4.90 19.58 -7.91
CA THR A 111 5.23 18.26 -8.45
C THR A 111 3.98 17.51 -8.88
N VAL A 112 4.08 16.86 -10.05
CA VAL A 112 3.10 15.91 -10.60
C VAL A 112 3.82 14.59 -10.85
N PHE A 113 3.26 13.46 -10.38
CA PHE A 113 3.77 12.15 -10.79
C PHE A 113 2.72 11.05 -10.79
N ILE A 114 2.90 10.06 -11.68
CA ILE A 114 2.15 8.81 -11.69
C ILE A 114 3.12 7.62 -11.65
N GLN A 115 2.85 6.66 -10.77
CA GLN A 115 3.70 5.47 -10.65
C GLN A 115 2.93 4.21 -10.25
N GLN A 116 3.54 3.05 -10.46
CA GLN A 116 3.07 1.79 -9.91
C GLN A 116 3.34 1.74 -8.40
N LEU A 117 2.37 1.27 -7.64
CA LEU A 117 2.49 1.00 -6.21
C LEU A 117 3.37 -0.23 -5.99
N ALA A 118 4.41 -0.17 -5.15
CA ALA A 118 5.26 -1.31 -4.80
C ALA A 118 5.55 -2.26 -5.99
N PRO A 119 6.21 -1.78 -7.07
CA PRO A 119 6.45 -2.57 -8.28
C PRO A 119 7.33 -3.79 -7.95
N GLU A 120 6.75 -5.00 -8.04
CA GLU A 120 7.49 -6.22 -7.70
C GLU A 120 8.46 -6.63 -8.81
N GLU A 121 9.59 -7.24 -8.42
CA GLU A 121 10.47 -7.93 -9.36
C GLU A 121 9.75 -9.13 -10.01
N PRO A 122 9.74 -9.26 -11.35
CA PRO A 122 9.10 -10.37 -12.06
C PRO A 122 9.51 -11.77 -11.54
N LEU A 123 10.72 -11.89 -10.99
CA LEU A 123 11.27 -13.12 -10.43
C LEU A 123 10.45 -13.63 -9.23
N LEU A 124 9.98 -12.75 -8.35
CA LEU A 124 9.29 -13.13 -7.11
C LEU A 124 7.90 -13.76 -7.40
N GLU A 125 7.13 -13.20 -8.34
CA GLU A 125 5.84 -13.80 -8.74
C GLU A 125 6.02 -15.13 -9.48
N LYS A 126 7.09 -15.29 -10.28
CA LYS A 126 7.43 -16.57 -10.92
C LYS A 126 7.76 -17.63 -9.86
N GLN A 127 8.58 -17.29 -8.87
CA GLN A 127 8.91 -18.18 -7.75
C GLN A 127 7.67 -18.56 -6.94
N LYS A 128 6.83 -17.58 -6.56
CA LYS A 128 5.55 -17.81 -5.86
C LYS A 128 4.67 -18.81 -6.60
N ARG A 129 4.50 -18.64 -7.92
CA ARG A 129 3.69 -19.53 -8.75
C ARG A 129 4.24 -20.95 -8.77
N ARG A 130 5.57 -21.11 -8.89
CA ARG A 130 6.23 -22.43 -8.85
C ARG A 130 6.01 -23.13 -7.51
N LEU A 131 6.17 -22.41 -6.39
CA LEU A 131 5.95 -22.95 -5.05
C LEU A 131 4.48 -23.36 -4.82
N LEU A 132 3.53 -22.53 -5.24
CA LEU A 132 2.09 -22.85 -5.12
C LEU A 132 1.71 -24.10 -5.92
N ARG A 133 2.20 -24.24 -7.15
CA ARG A 133 1.98 -25.46 -7.96
C ARG A 133 2.63 -26.70 -7.34
N LYS A 134 3.84 -26.57 -6.78
CA LYS A 134 4.53 -27.66 -6.08
C LYS A 134 3.74 -28.10 -4.84
N LEU A 135 3.20 -27.15 -4.07
CA LEU A 135 2.32 -27.44 -2.93
C LEU A 135 1.05 -28.16 -3.37
N ASP A 136 0.41 -27.73 -4.46
CA ASP A 136 -0.82 -28.36 -4.95
C ASP A 136 -0.57 -29.82 -5.36
N ARG A 137 0.46 -30.08 -6.18
CA ARG A 137 0.85 -31.45 -6.57
C ARG A 137 1.19 -32.34 -5.38
N SER A 138 1.97 -31.81 -4.42
CA SER A 138 2.30 -32.57 -3.22
C SER A 138 1.07 -32.85 -2.36
N ARG A 139 0.12 -31.90 -2.27
CA ARG A 139 -1.13 -32.10 -1.53
C ARG A 139 -1.99 -33.21 -2.17
N ARG A 140 -2.11 -33.21 -3.50
CA ARG A 140 -2.87 -34.23 -4.24
C ARG A 140 -2.26 -35.63 -4.07
N SER A 141 -0.96 -35.76 -4.36
CA SER A 141 -0.25 -37.05 -4.24
C SER A 141 -0.24 -37.64 -2.82
N THR A 142 -0.14 -36.80 -1.78
CA THR A 142 -0.17 -37.29 -0.38
C THR A 142 -1.60 -37.57 0.12
N ASN A 143 -2.63 -37.11 -0.60
CA ASN A 143 -4.03 -37.24 -0.18
C ASN A 143 -4.96 -37.62 -1.34
N PRO A 144 -4.68 -38.69 -2.09
CA PRO A 144 -5.47 -39.04 -3.29
C PRO A 144 -6.94 -39.28 -2.96
N ASN A 145 -7.22 -39.88 -1.80
CA ASN A 145 -8.58 -40.21 -1.36
C ASN A 145 -9.50 -38.99 -1.16
N ASN A 146 -8.94 -37.77 -1.08
CA ASN A 146 -9.72 -36.53 -0.92
C ASN A 146 -10.24 -35.97 -2.25
N PHE A 147 -9.84 -36.54 -3.40
CA PHE A 147 -10.19 -36.06 -4.73
C PHE A 147 -11.06 -37.08 -5.48
N ASN A 148 -11.92 -36.58 -6.37
CA ASN A 148 -12.72 -37.37 -7.30
C ASN A 148 -11.88 -37.83 -8.50
N LYS A 149 -12.45 -38.72 -9.34
CA LYS A 149 -11.79 -39.18 -10.59
C LYS A 149 -11.48 -38.03 -11.55
N ASP A 150 -12.26 -36.95 -11.51
CA ASP A 150 -12.09 -35.73 -12.31
C ASP A 150 -11.18 -34.68 -11.64
N ASP A 151 -10.39 -35.07 -10.63
CA ASP A 151 -9.48 -34.21 -9.88
C ASP A 151 -10.15 -33.08 -9.05
N THR A 152 -11.48 -33.06 -8.96
CA THR A 152 -12.22 -32.14 -8.08
C THR A 152 -12.14 -32.58 -6.62
N LEU A 153 -12.33 -31.63 -5.70
CA LEU A 153 -12.33 -31.94 -4.27
C LEU A 153 -13.65 -32.62 -3.88
N LYS A 154 -13.60 -33.70 -3.10
CA LYS A 154 -14.81 -34.32 -2.56
C LYS A 154 -15.54 -33.35 -1.63
N HIS A 155 -16.85 -33.21 -1.83
CA HIS A 155 -17.74 -32.40 -1.01
C HIS A 155 -18.67 -33.30 -0.17
N GLY A 156 -19.20 -32.79 0.93
CA GLY A 156 -20.11 -33.54 1.82
C GLY A 156 -19.44 -34.56 2.75
N VAL A 157 -18.11 -34.72 2.68
CA VAL A 157 -17.35 -35.68 3.50
C VAL A 157 -16.24 -34.99 4.31
N LYS A 158 -15.91 -35.56 5.48
CA LYS A 158 -14.81 -35.07 6.32
C LYS A 158 -13.46 -35.48 5.71
N LEU A 159 -12.74 -34.50 5.15
CA LEU A 159 -11.41 -34.71 4.57
C LEU A 159 -10.32 -34.75 5.64
N ARG A 160 -9.42 -35.74 5.57
CA ARG A 160 -8.20 -35.80 6.38
C ARG A 160 -7.01 -35.36 5.54
N TRP A 161 -6.21 -34.42 6.04
CA TRP A 161 -5.06 -33.87 5.31
C TRP A 161 -3.75 -34.28 5.95
N THR A 162 -3.01 -35.15 5.28
CA THR A 162 -1.63 -35.52 5.59
C THR A 162 -0.68 -34.62 4.81
N SER A 163 0.37 -34.14 5.46
CA SER A 163 1.37 -33.25 4.85
C SER A 163 2.76 -33.87 4.94
N SER A 164 3.37 -34.16 3.80
CA SER A 164 4.73 -34.68 3.74
C SER A 164 5.77 -33.68 4.26
N LYS A 165 6.96 -34.17 4.65
CA LYS A 165 8.09 -33.30 5.03
C LYS A 165 8.43 -32.29 3.92
N ASN A 166 8.38 -32.72 2.66
CA ASN A 166 8.59 -31.88 1.47
C ASN A 166 7.51 -30.81 1.29
N TYR A 167 6.24 -31.14 1.55
CA TYR A 167 5.15 -30.17 1.57
C TYR A 167 5.42 -29.07 2.60
N GLN A 168 5.79 -29.44 3.84
CA GLN A 168 6.08 -28.49 4.91
C GLN A 168 7.29 -27.60 4.57
N LYS A 169 8.37 -28.16 4.00
CA LYS A 169 9.54 -27.38 3.53
C LYS A 169 9.13 -26.34 2.48
N THR A 170 8.36 -26.75 1.48
CA THR A 170 7.86 -25.85 0.41
C THR A 170 6.94 -24.76 0.99
N LYS A 171 6.10 -25.11 1.96
CA LYS A 171 5.20 -24.16 2.66
C LYS A 171 6.00 -23.12 3.44
N LYS A 172 7.09 -23.51 4.12
CA LYS A 172 8.01 -22.59 4.79
C LYS A 172 8.67 -21.62 3.80
N GLN A 173 9.13 -22.10 2.64
CA GLN A 173 9.69 -21.25 1.58
C GLN A 173 8.67 -20.22 1.08
N LEU A 174 7.44 -20.65 0.82
CA LEU A 174 6.36 -19.75 0.38
C LEU A 174 6.04 -18.69 1.46
N LYS A 175 6.02 -19.08 2.74
CA LYS A 175 5.81 -18.15 3.86
C LYS A 175 6.92 -17.10 3.95
N GLU A 176 8.17 -17.49 3.77
CA GLU A 176 9.31 -16.56 3.75
C GLU A 176 9.21 -15.57 2.57
N LEU A 177 8.76 -16.04 1.40
CA LEU A 177 8.52 -15.19 0.24
C LEU A 177 7.44 -14.14 0.53
N TYR A 178 6.31 -14.54 1.14
CA TYR A 178 5.27 -13.59 1.56
C TYR A 178 5.76 -12.59 2.60
N ARG A 179 6.61 -13.02 3.55
CA ARG A 179 7.21 -12.14 4.55
C ARG A 179 8.09 -11.06 3.91
N LYS A 180 8.96 -11.45 2.96
CA LYS A 180 9.81 -10.53 2.20
C LYS A 180 8.96 -9.52 1.43
N LYS A 181 7.95 -9.99 0.71
CA LYS A 181 7.00 -9.14 -0.03
C LYS A 181 6.29 -8.13 0.87
N ALA A 182 5.75 -8.57 2.01
CA ALA A 182 5.08 -7.67 2.94
C ALA A 182 6.03 -6.59 3.51
N SER A 183 7.29 -6.95 3.77
CA SER A 183 8.31 -6.01 4.23
C SER A 183 8.66 -4.98 3.15
N TYR A 184 8.88 -5.44 1.92
CA TYR A 184 9.14 -4.60 0.75
C TYR A 184 8.01 -3.60 0.50
N ILE A 185 6.75 -4.05 0.48
CA ILE A 185 5.59 -3.17 0.28
C ILE A 185 5.53 -2.09 1.36
N LYS A 186 5.71 -2.47 2.63
CA LYS A 186 5.66 -1.51 3.74
C LYS A 186 6.79 -0.47 3.67
N GLU A 187 7.98 -0.89 3.28
CA GLU A 187 9.13 0.00 3.11
C GLU A 187 8.92 0.98 1.95
N THR A 188 8.53 0.46 0.78
CA THR A 188 8.25 1.27 -0.41
C THR A 188 7.12 2.27 -0.16
N HIS A 189 6.03 1.85 0.49
CA HIS A 189 4.92 2.76 0.84
C HIS A 189 5.31 3.75 1.92
N GLY A 190 6.18 3.36 2.86
CA GLY A 190 6.75 4.27 3.86
C GLY A 190 7.55 5.40 3.23
N ALA A 191 8.40 5.07 2.24
CA ALA A 191 9.18 6.03 1.46
C ALA A 191 8.28 6.91 0.57
N LEU A 192 7.31 6.32 -0.12
CA LEU A 192 6.36 7.05 -0.95
C LEU A 192 5.52 8.03 -0.11
N ALA A 193 5.03 7.62 1.05
CA ALA A 193 4.32 8.52 1.96
C ALA A 193 5.20 9.67 2.45
N ASN A 194 6.50 9.46 2.67
CA ASN A 194 7.41 10.57 2.99
C ASN A 194 7.56 11.54 1.83
N LYS A 195 7.72 11.03 0.59
CA LYS A 195 7.80 11.86 -0.62
C LYS A 195 6.52 12.66 -0.84
N ILE A 196 5.36 12.06 -0.59
CA ILE A 196 4.07 12.75 -0.70
C ILE A 196 4.01 13.86 0.35
N LEU A 197 4.26 13.55 1.62
CA LEU A 197 4.11 14.52 2.70
C LEU A 197 5.18 15.62 2.68
N SER A 198 6.31 15.44 1.98
CA SER A 198 7.25 16.53 1.75
C SER A 198 6.71 17.59 0.78
N LEU A 199 5.63 17.30 0.03
CA LEU A 199 4.97 18.26 -0.86
C LEU A 199 3.84 19.05 -0.16
N GLY A 200 3.44 18.65 1.05
CA GLY A 200 2.23 19.17 1.71
C GLY A 200 1.60 18.24 2.74
N ASP A 201 0.74 18.80 3.59
CA ASP A 201 -0.01 18.10 4.64
C ASP A 201 -1.54 18.17 4.47
N GLU A 202 -2.05 18.96 3.51
CA GLU A 202 -3.46 18.98 3.12
C GLU A 202 -3.72 17.94 2.01
N VAL A 203 -3.91 16.69 2.40
CA VAL A 203 -4.04 15.56 1.47
C VAL A 203 -5.51 15.27 1.14
N TYR A 204 -5.86 15.35 -0.14
CA TYR A 204 -7.19 15.05 -0.69
C TYR A 204 -7.17 13.73 -1.47
N ILE A 205 -8.10 12.82 -1.14
CA ILE A 205 -8.21 11.49 -1.75
C ILE A 205 -9.68 11.12 -2.00
N GLU A 206 -9.94 10.33 -3.04
CA GLU A 206 -11.23 9.65 -3.20
C GLU A 206 -11.41 8.50 -2.18
N THR A 207 -12.63 8.38 -1.64
CA THR A 207 -13.01 7.25 -0.79
C THR A 207 -13.12 5.96 -1.58
N MET A 208 -12.13 5.06 -1.47
CA MET A 208 -12.17 3.76 -2.15
C MET A 208 -12.50 2.56 -1.26
N HIS A 209 -13.46 1.76 -1.72
CA HIS A 209 -13.78 0.46 -1.13
C HIS A 209 -12.91 -0.67 -1.72
N PHE A 210 -11.61 -0.71 -1.35
CA PHE A 210 -10.68 -1.75 -1.82
C PHE A 210 -11.17 -3.18 -1.58
N LYS A 211 -11.85 -3.45 -0.45
CA LYS A 211 -12.46 -4.76 -0.16
C LYS A 211 -13.53 -5.13 -1.19
N GLY A 212 -14.34 -4.16 -1.61
CA GLY A 212 -15.35 -4.34 -2.65
C GLY A 212 -14.72 -4.61 -4.02
N LEU A 213 -13.67 -3.88 -4.38
CA LEU A 213 -12.90 -4.08 -5.62
C LEU A 213 -12.19 -5.44 -5.67
N ALA A 214 -11.81 -5.99 -4.52
CA ALA A 214 -11.19 -7.30 -4.42
C ALA A 214 -12.16 -8.48 -4.58
N ARG A 215 -13.46 -8.28 -4.28
CA ARG A 215 -14.48 -9.33 -4.29
C ARG A 215 -14.70 -9.87 -5.70
N ARG A 216 -14.80 -11.19 -5.85
CA ARG A 216 -15.13 -11.83 -7.13
C ARG A 216 -16.62 -11.65 -7.44
N THR A 217 -16.99 -11.62 -8.72
CA THR A 217 -18.39 -11.68 -9.11
C THR A 217 -18.99 -13.02 -8.68
N LYS A 218 -20.26 -13.03 -8.26
CA LYS A 218 -20.96 -14.27 -7.87
C LYS A 218 -21.43 -15.02 -9.10
N GLU A 219 -22.03 -14.29 -10.04
CA GLU A 219 -22.59 -14.80 -11.28
C GLU A 219 -21.51 -15.39 -12.21
N THR A 220 -21.84 -16.52 -12.83
CA THR A 220 -21.05 -17.10 -13.93
C THR A 220 -21.60 -16.59 -15.24
N LYS A 221 -20.79 -15.87 -16.02
CA LYS A 221 -21.15 -15.42 -17.36
C LYS A 221 -20.35 -16.19 -18.39
N THR A 222 -20.94 -16.45 -19.54
CA THR A 222 -20.28 -16.96 -20.74
C THR A 222 -20.16 -15.82 -21.76
N ASN A 223 -19.16 -15.89 -22.63
CA ASN A 223 -19.10 -15.03 -23.81
C ASN A 223 -19.92 -15.67 -24.95
N ILE A 224 -20.03 -14.96 -26.08
CA ILE A 224 -20.74 -15.41 -27.28
C ILE A 224 -20.19 -16.76 -27.81
N GLN A 225 -18.93 -17.08 -27.52
CA GLN A 225 -18.26 -18.33 -27.91
C GLN A 225 -18.41 -19.46 -26.87
N GLY A 226 -19.32 -19.33 -25.89
CA GLY A 226 -19.53 -20.34 -24.84
C GLY A 226 -18.43 -20.44 -23.78
N LYS A 227 -17.39 -19.58 -23.82
CA LYS A 227 -16.29 -19.58 -22.85
C LYS A 227 -16.67 -18.83 -21.58
N PHE A 228 -16.46 -19.46 -20.43
CA PHE A 228 -16.68 -18.83 -19.13
C PHE A 228 -15.80 -17.58 -18.93
N GLN A 229 -16.44 -16.46 -18.61
CA GLN A 229 -15.77 -15.22 -18.26
C GLN A 229 -15.14 -15.33 -16.87
N SER A 230 -14.01 -14.65 -16.69
CA SER A 230 -13.32 -14.67 -15.40
C SER A 230 -14.13 -13.92 -14.34
N LYS A 231 -14.46 -14.60 -13.24
CA LYS A 231 -15.03 -13.95 -12.05
C LYS A 231 -14.02 -13.09 -11.26
N LYS A 232 -12.78 -12.99 -11.72
CA LYS A 232 -11.71 -12.24 -11.04
C LYS A 232 -11.89 -10.74 -11.30
N ARG A 233 -11.83 -9.94 -10.24
CA ARG A 233 -11.72 -8.48 -10.30
C ARG A 233 -10.31 -8.05 -9.90
N PHE A 234 -10.17 -7.09 -8.98
CA PHE A 234 -8.88 -6.51 -8.60
C PHE A 234 -8.20 -7.21 -7.42
N GLY A 235 -8.73 -8.31 -6.90
CA GLY A 235 -8.18 -8.96 -5.70
C GLY A 235 -6.71 -9.39 -5.82
N LYS A 236 -6.28 -9.82 -7.01
CA LYS A 236 -4.87 -10.12 -7.27
C LYS A 236 -4.00 -8.85 -7.21
N SER A 237 -4.48 -7.76 -7.82
CA SER A 237 -3.78 -6.47 -7.88
C SER A 237 -3.66 -5.86 -6.48
N ILE A 238 -4.77 -5.78 -5.75
CA ILE A 238 -4.83 -5.25 -4.39
C ILE A 238 -3.97 -6.08 -3.43
N GLY A 239 -4.03 -7.41 -3.51
CA GLY A 239 -3.17 -8.27 -2.70
C GLY A 239 -1.68 -8.18 -3.05
N HIS A 240 -1.34 -7.64 -4.22
CA HIS A 240 0.03 -7.47 -4.68
C HIS A 240 0.58 -6.08 -4.33
N HIS A 241 -0.22 -5.02 -4.52
CA HIS A 241 0.20 -3.63 -4.39
C HIS A 241 -0.21 -2.97 -3.06
N ALA A 242 -1.18 -3.54 -2.34
CA ALA A 242 -1.69 -3.07 -1.06
C ALA A 242 -1.95 -1.54 -0.99
N PRO A 243 -2.75 -0.96 -1.89
CA PRO A 243 -3.01 0.49 -1.92
C PRO A 243 -3.56 1.04 -0.59
N ALA A 244 -4.43 0.28 0.08
CA ALA A 244 -4.97 0.66 1.39
C ALA A 244 -3.89 0.88 2.46
N MET A 245 -2.78 0.13 2.40
CA MET A 245 -1.67 0.28 3.34
C MET A 245 -0.97 1.63 3.15
N LEU A 246 -0.83 2.12 1.91
CA LEU A 246 -0.26 3.45 1.67
C LEU A 246 -1.13 4.54 2.28
N VAL A 247 -2.45 4.48 2.05
CA VAL A 247 -3.42 5.43 2.61
C VAL A 247 -3.35 5.43 4.14
N GLU A 248 -3.28 4.25 4.76
CA GLU A 248 -3.13 4.12 6.21
C GLU A 248 -1.83 4.74 6.72
N ILE A 249 -0.70 4.51 6.03
CA ILE A 249 0.59 5.11 6.40
C ILE A 249 0.57 6.64 6.29
N ILE A 250 -0.05 7.19 5.24
CA ILE A 250 -0.20 8.64 5.07
C ILE A 250 -1.04 9.21 6.22
N ASN A 251 -2.20 8.61 6.49
CA ASN A 251 -3.10 9.06 7.56
C ASN A 251 -2.45 8.98 8.94
N GLN A 252 -1.71 7.91 9.21
CA GLN A 252 -0.95 7.76 10.46
C GLN A 252 0.06 8.90 10.64
N LYS A 253 0.78 9.27 9.58
CA LYS A 253 1.80 10.32 9.64
C LYS A 253 1.20 11.72 9.80
N LEU A 254 0.11 12.01 9.11
CA LEU A 254 -0.65 13.25 9.32
C LEU A 254 -1.17 13.36 10.76
N GLY A 255 -1.56 12.24 11.36
CA GLY A 255 -2.01 12.19 12.74
C GLY A 255 -0.94 12.65 13.76
N TYR A 256 0.35 12.57 13.43
CA TYR A 256 1.43 13.09 14.28
C TYR A 256 1.41 14.61 14.40
N THR A 257 0.87 15.30 13.41
CA THR A 257 0.74 16.75 13.39
C THR A 257 -0.70 17.22 13.60
N LYS A 258 -1.61 16.29 14.00
CA LYS A 258 -3.06 16.48 14.19
C LYS A 258 -3.84 16.76 12.90
N GLN A 259 -3.31 16.40 11.75
CA GLN A 259 -4.05 16.41 10.48
C GLN A 259 -4.59 15.01 10.16
N THR A 260 -5.52 14.95 9.21
CA THR A 260 -6.07 13.72 8.66
C THR A 260 -6.19 13.85 7.15
N ILE A 261 -6.32 12.71 6.46
CA ILE A 261 -6.61 12.74 5.03
C ILE A 261 -8.05 13.24 4.81
N GLN A 262 -8.20 14.24 3.93
CA GLN A 262 -9.49 14.74 3.46
C GLN A 262 -10.05 13.77 2.41
N LYS A 263 -11.06 13.00 2.82
CA LYS A 263 -11.71 12.03 1.94
C LYS A 263 -12.90 12.67 1.25
N VAL A 264 -12.81 12.88 -0.06
CA VAL A 264 -13.93 13.39 -0.84
C VAL A 264 -14.97 12.29 -1.05
N ASN A 265 -16.23 12.71 -1.21
CA ASN A 265 -17.32 11.83 -1.54
C ASN A 265 -17.25 11.43 -3.01
N THR A 266 -16.97 10.16 -3.31
CA THR A 266 -16.82 9.66 -4.68
C THR A 266 -18.09 9.75 -5.53
N ILE A 267 -19.27 9.76 -4.89
CA ILE A 267 -20.57 9.77 -5.59
C ILE A 267 -20.87 11.19 -6.11
N THR A 268 -20.60 12.21 -5.30
CA THR A 268 -20.84 13.61 -5.70
C THR A 268 -19.68 14.10 -6.57
N PHE A 269 -18.45 13.91 -6.10
CA PHE A 269 -17.24 14.53 -6.66
C PHE A 269 -16.91 14.02 -8.07
N ARG A 270 -17.03 12.70 -8.29
CA ARG A 270 -16.84 12.03 -9.60
C ARG A 270 -15.63 12.57 -10.39
N ALA A 271 -14.44 12.67 -9.76
CA ALA A 271 -13.28 13.37 -10.33
C ALA A 271 -12.92 12.84 -11.72
N SER A 272 -12.92 11.52 -11.86
CA SER A 272 -12.62 10.85 -13.14
C SER A 272 -13.54 11.22 -14.31
N GLN A 273 -14.72 11.79 -14.03
CA GLN A 273 -15.74 12.15 -15.02
C GLN A 273 -15.80 13.64 -15.29
N TYR A 274 -15.47 14.48 -14.31
CA TYR A 274 -15.62 15.94 -14.39
C TYR A 274 -14.61 16.61 -15.35
N ASN A 275 -15.01 17.72 -15.97
CA ASN A 275 -14.18 18.61 -16.79
C ASN A 275 -14.38 20.06 -16.32
N HIS A 276 -13.36 20.68 -15.73
CA HIS A 276 -13.45 22.03 -15.17
C HIS A 276 -13.57 23.14 -16.22
N VAL A 277 -13.17 22.87 -17.47
CA VAL A 277 -13.25 23.85 -18.58
C VAL A 277 -14.67 23.95 -19.10
N THR A 278 -15.37 22.83 -19.24
CA THR A 278 -16.74 22.79 -19.77
C THR A 278 -17.81 22.74 -18.69
N ASP A 279 -17.41 22.56 -17.43
CA ASP A 279 -18.27 22.30 -16.27
C ASP A 279 -19.24 21.13 -16.47
N ARG A 280 -18.76 20.04 -17.09
CA ARG A 280 -19.57 18.87 -17.42
C ARG A 280 -18.98 17.58 -16.89
N TYR A 281 -19.87 16.63 -16.61
CA TYR A 281 -19.51 15.26 -16.23
C TYR A 281 -19.68 14.31 -17.42
N GLU A 282 -18.58 13.68 -17.81
CA GLU A 282 -18.55 12.73 -18.92
C GLU A 282 -18.07 11.36 -18.45
N LYS A 283 -18.88 10.33 -18.69
CA LYS A 283 -18.51 8.95 -18.34
C LYS A 283 -17.41 8.45 -19.30
N LYS A 284 -16.21 8.25 -18.75
CA LYS A 284 -15.06 7.72 -19.50
C LYS A 284 -14.96 6.20 -19.35
N LYS A 285 -14.61 5.50 -20.43
CA LYS A 285 -14.39 4.04 -20.37
C LYS A 285 -13.10 3.72 -19.59
N LEU A 286 -13.05 2.55 -18.93
CA LEU A 286 -11.90 2.18 -18.10
C LEU A 286 -10.55 2.17 -18.85
N HIS A 287 -10.55 1.81 -20.14
CA HIS A 287 -9.36 1.76 -20.99
C HIS A 287 -8.93 3.14 -21.52
N GLN A 288 -9.81 4.15 -21.46
CA GLN A 288 -9.50 5.50 -21.86
C GLN A 288 -8.70 6.19 -20.75
N ARG A 289 -7.38 6.25 -20.91
CA ARG A 289 -6.41 6.79 -19.93
C ARG A 289 -5.97 8.22 -20.19
N TRP A 290 -6.47 8.80 -21.28
CA TRP A 290 -6.22 10.17 -21.68
C TRP A 290 -7.56 10.88 -21.86
N CYS A 291 -7.62 12.17 -21.50
CA CYS A 291 -8.79 13.00 -21.65
C CYS A 291 -8.42 14.35 -22.29
N GLN A 292 -9.34 14.85 -23.10
CA GLN A 292 -9.26 16.16 -23.73
C GLN A 292 -9.84 17.20 -22.77
N ILE A 293 -9.06 18.20 -22.39
CA ILE A 293 -9.44 19.29 -21.49
C ILE A 293 -9.12 20.61 -22.21
N GLY A 294 -10.14 21.27 -22.75
CA GLY A 294 -9.94 22.36 -23.71
C GLY A 294 -9.13 21.88 -24.91
N SER A 295 -8.03 22.57 -25.23
CA SER A 295 -7.09 22.21 -26.29
C SER A 295 -6.01 21.19 -25.86
N HIS A 296 -6.01 20.75 -24.60
CA HIS A 296 -4.93 19.92 -24.06
C HIS A 296 -5.32 18.46 -23.84
N LEU A 297 -4.41 17.56 -24.19
CA LEU A 297 -4.54 16.13 -23.89
C LEU A 297 -3.80 15.81 -22.59
N VAL A 298 -4.55 15.40 -21.56
CA VAL A 298 -3.99 15.11 -20.22
C VAL A 298 -4.23 13.67 -19.80
N GLN A 299 -3.33 13.13 -18.98
CA GLN A 299 -3.46 11.79 -18.42
C GLN A 299 -4.57 11.81 -17.36
N ARG A 300 -5.51 10.87 -17.47
CA ARG A 300 -6.79 10.90 -16.74
C ARG A 300 -6.63 10.80 -15.22
N ASP A 301 -5.74 9.94 -14.75
CA ASP A 301 -5.56 9.70 -13.31
C ASP A 301 -4.80 10.89 -12.67
N LEU A 302 -3.83 11.49 -13.37
CA LEU A 302 -3.17 12.76 -13.00
C LEU A 302 -4.17 13.92 -12.98
N TYR A 303 -5.05 14.01 -13.97
CA TYR A 303 -6.08 15.03 -13.99
C TYR A 303 -7.12 14.83 -12.87
N SER A 304 -7.48 13.59 -12.54
CA SER A 304 -8.33 13.30 -11.37
C SER A 304 -7.66 13.74 -10.07
N ALA A 305 -6.36 13.49 -9.91
CA ALA A 305 -5.58 13.98 -8.79
C ALA A 305 -5.52 15.53 -8.75
N PHE A 306 -5.40 16.19 -9.90
CA PHE A 306 -5.46 17.65 -10.00
C PHE A 306 -6.80 18.21 -9.52
N LEU A 307 -7.91 17.60 -9.93
CA LEU A 307 -9.24 18.01 -9.45
C LEU A 307 -9.35 17.83 -7.93
N LEU A 308 -8.84 16.72 -7.38
CA LEU A 308 -8.83 16.46 -5.93
C LEU A 308 -7.99 17.48 -5.16
N MET A 309 -6.82 17.86 -5.66
CA MET A 309 -6.01 18.93 -5.05
C MET A 309 -6.81 20.23 -4.95
N ASN A 310 -7.64 20.50 -5.95
CA ASN A 310 -8.49 21.67 -6.05
C ASN A 310 -9.92 21.43 -5.52
N SER A 311 -10.08 20.61 -4.48
CA SER A 311 -11.38 20.37 -3.86
C SER A 311 -11.92 21.59 -3.12
N GLU A 312 -13.26 21.75 -3.13
CA GLU A 312 -13.95 22.68 -2.25
C GLU A 312 -13.77 22.31 -0.76
N PRO A 313 -13.87 23.28 0.18
CA PRO A 313 -13.81 23.00 1.61
C PRO A 313 -14.85 21.98 2.10
N ASN A 314 -16.01 21.89 1.43
CA ASN A 314 -17.05 20.92 1.74
C ASN A 314 -16.75 19.48 1.27
N LEU A 315 -15.66 19.28 0.50
CA LEU A 315 -15.19 17.99 -0.02
C LEU A 315 -16.19 17.25 -0.94
N GLN A 316 -17.18 17.97 -1.48
CA GLN A 316 -18.22 17.37 -2.33
C GLN A 316 -17.93 17.54 -3.82
N ASN A 317 -17.33 18.65 -4.21
CA ASN A 317 -17.08 19.05 -5.61
C ASN A 317 -15.68 19.67 -5.77
N THR A 318 -15.28 19.84 -7.03
CA THR A 318 -14.06 20.59 -7.39
C THR A 318 -14.34 22.09 -7.32
N ASN A 319 -13.37 22.87 -6.84
CA ASN A 319 -13.38 24.33 -6.90
C ASN A 319 -12.86 24.80 -8.26
N GLN A 320 -13.76 25.32 -9.09
CA GLN A 320 -13.46 25.68 -10.48
C GLN A 320 -12.48 26.86 -10.57
N ASP A 321 -12.62 27.87 -9.72
CA ASP A 321 -11.73 29.03 -9.68
C ASP A 321 -10.29 28.63 -9.35
N LEU A 322 -10.12 27.72 -8.39
CA LEU A 322 -8.82 27.21 -8.01
C LEU A 322 -8.24 26.32 -9.11
N CYS A 323 -9.06 25.53 -9.81
CA CYS A 323 -8.63 24.83 -11.02
C CYS A 323 -8.12 25.81 -12.07
N ASN A 324 -8.90 26.84 -12.42
CA ASN A 324 -8.50 27.84 -13.41
C ASN A 324 -7.18 28.53 -13.05
N LYS A 325 -6.99 28.87 -11.77
CA LYS A 325 -5.74 29.47 -11.25
C LYS A 325 -4.52 28.54 -11.32
N THR A 326 -4.72 27.23 -11.14
CA THR A 326 -3.62 26.25 -11.00
C THR A 326 -3.37 25.42 -12.26
N PHE A 327 -4.27 25.46 -13.25
CA PHE A 327 -4.23 24.56 -14.40
C PHE A 327 -2.99 24.74 -15.28
N THR A 328 -2.56 25.97 -15.54
CA THR A 328 -1.34 26.24 -16.33
C THR A 328 -0.10 25.61 -15.72
N THR A 329 0.06 25.74 -14.39
CA THR A 329 1.18 25.13 -13.66
C THR A 329 1.09 23.61 -13.69
N PHE A 330 -0.10 23.06 -13.45
CA PHE A 330 -0.34 21.62 -13.56
C PHE A 330 0.02 21.09 -14.95
N LEU A 331 -0.37 21.78 -16.02
CA LEU A 331 -0.12 21.35 -17.38
C LEU A 331 1.37 21.32 -17.72
N ALA A 332 2.13 22.33 -17.29
CA ALA A 332 3.58 22.36 -17.47
C ALA A 332 4.26 21.17 -16.77
N LEU A 333 3.94 20.95 -15.49
CA LEU A 333 4.48 19.83 -14.71
C LEU A 333 4.04 18.46 -15.26
N HIS A 334 2.78 18.36 -15.69
CA HIS A 334 2.23 17.16 -16.32
C HIS A 334 2.99 16.81 -17.60
N ASN A 335 3.16 17.78 -18.51
CA ASN A 335 3.78 17.53 -19.80
C ASN A 335 5.24 17.13 -19.64
N GLN A 336 5.97 17.80 -18.75
CA GLN A 336 7.34 17.42 -18.40
C GLN A 336 7.39 15.98 -17.87
N HIS A 337 6.54 15.65 -16.90
CA HIS A 337 6.54 14.31 -16.31
C HIS A 337 6.19 13.20 -17.31
N ILE A 338 5.23 13.46 -18.21
CA ILE A 338 4.89 12.51 -19.28
C ILE A 338 6.06 12.29 -20.23
N GLU A 339 6.79 13.35 -20.58
CA GLU A 339 7.96 13.25 -21.45
C GLU A 339 9.08 12.46 -20.77
N ASP A 340 9.37 12.74 -19.50
CA ASP A 340 10.33 11.96 -18.70
C ASP A 340 9.97 10.46 -18.72
N LEU A 341 8.69 10.13 -18.51
CA LEU A 341 8.22 8.74 -18.51
C LEU A 341 8.34 8.06 -19.88
N ARG A 342 8.20 8.81 -20.98
CA ARG A 342 8.37 8.27 -22.34
C ARG A 342 9.82 7.90 -22.65
N GLN A 343 10.76 8.62 -22.03
CA GLN A 343 12.21 8.38 -22.19
C GLN A 343 12.72 7.21 -21.36
N VAL A 344 12.00 6.81 -20.30
CA VAL A 344 12.38 5.65 -19.49
C VAL A 344 12.20 4.35 -20.28
N LYS A 345 13.30 3.62 -20.50
CA LYS A 345 13.32 2.26 -21.08
C LYS A 345 12.78 1.20 -20.10
N LYS A 346 11.51 1.32 -19.71
CA LYS A 346 10.81 0.39 -18.80
C LYS A 346 9.33 0.25 -19.12
N THR A 347 8.83 -0.98 -19.18
CA THR A 347 7.39 -1.24 -19.38
C THR A 347 6.58 -0.75 -18.19
N PHE A 348 5.61 0.13 -18.45
CA PHE A 348 4.65 0.60 -17.46
C PHE A 348 3.39 -0.28 -17.44
N PRO A 349 2.67 -0.34 -16.30
CA PRO A 349 1.35 -0.93 -16.25
C PRO A 349 0.40 -0.28 -17.26
N LEU A 350 -0.41 -1.10 -17.94
CA LEU A 350 -1.46 -0.63 -18.86
C LEU A 350 -2.44 0.37 -18.20
N SER A 351 -2.58 0.31 -16.88
CA SER A 351 -3.39 1.25 -16.11
C SER A 351 -2.86 2.68 -16.16
N MET A 352 -1.59 2.92 -16.47
CA MET A 352 -1.05 4.28 -16.64
C MET A 352 -1.36 4.85 -18.02
N GLY A 353 -1.52 3.99 -19.04
CA GLY A 353 -1.83 4.40 -20.41
C GLY A 353 -0.68 5.09 -21.15
N ILE A 354 0.55 4.96 -20.67
CA ILE A 354 1.74 5.59 -21.25
C ILE A 354 2.39 4.62 -22.25
N LYS A 355 2.59 5.11 -23.48
CA LYS A 355 3.33 4.42 -24.53
C LYS A 355 4.75 5.01 -24.59
N GLN A 356 5.75 4.15 -24.73
CA GLN A 356 7.13 4.58 -24.94
C GLN A 356 7.32 5.12 -26.36
N ILE A 357 8.24 6.06 -26.52
CA ILE A 357 8.80 6.40 -27.84
C ILE A 357 9.60 5.18 -28.28
N LYS A 358 9.30 4.66 -29.48
CA LYS A 358 10.00 3.52 -30.05
C LYS A 358 11.42 3.89 -30.46
#